data_AF-A0A8T7GKM1-F1
#
_entry.id   AF-A0A8T7GKM1-F1
#
_cell.length_a   1.000
_cell.length_b   1.000
_cell.length_c   1.000
_cell.angle_alpha   90.00
_cell.angle_beta   90.00
_cell.angle_gamma   90.00
#
_symmetry.space_group_name_H-M   'P 1'
#
loop_
_entity.id
_entity.type
_entity.pdbx_description
1 polymer ?
#
loop_
_entity_poly.entity_id
_entity_poly.type
_entity_poly.pdbx_seq_one_letter_code
_entity_poly.pdbx_strand_id
1 'polypeptide(L)'
;MDKNQGNEKIKKRDDSGRKFLTSKILLSHDGSKMSDIALGKAKEFAKAFNAELYILHVIEHVPIPASLSLGNDRQWIAEARRSIAKK
;
A
#
# COMPACT_ATOMS: atom_id res chain seq x y z
N MET A 1 42.02 31.30 1.75
CA MET A 1 40.92 31.11 2.72
C MET A 1 39.62 31.26 1.99
N ASP A 2 38.91 30.14 1.90
CA ASP A 2 37.55 29.95 1.38
C ASP A 2 36.56 30.99 1.88
N LYS A 3 35.71 31.54 0.98
CA LYS A 3 34.28 31.81 1.23
C LYS A 3 33.49 31.75 -0.08
N ASN A 4 33.20 30.51 -0.46
CA ASN A 4 32.16 30.14 -1.39
C ASN A 4 30.79 30.55 -0.79
N GLN A 5 30.12 31.56 -1.36
CA GLN A 5 28.74 31.90 -1.01
C GLN A 5 27.85 31.86 -2.25
N GLY A 6 27.24 30.69 -2.44
CA GLY A 6 25.80 30.57 -2.63
C GLY A 6 25.19 31.15 -3.90
N ASN A 7 25.60 30.69 -5.08
CA ASN A 7 24.72 30.74 -6.24
C ASN A 7 23.63 29.66 -6.08
N GLU A 8 22.57 29.96 -5.34
CA GLU A 8 21.32 29.20 -5.43
C GLU A 8 20.75 29.39 -6.85
N LYS A 9 21.13 28.49 -7.76
CA LYS A 9 20.42 28.31 -9.02
C LYS A 9 19.00 27.88 -8.66
N ILE A 10 18.08 28.84 -8.62
CA ILE A 10 16.66 28.58 -8.77
C ILE A 10 16.53 27.76 -10.06
N LYS A 11 16.30 26.45 -9.90
CA LYS A 11 16.09 25.53 -11.00
C LYS A 11 14.79 26.00 -11.66
N LYS A 12 14.90 26.85 -12.68
CA LYS A 12 13.77 27.20 -13.54
C LYS A 12 13.19 25.87 -13.99
N ARG A 13 11.90 25.66 -13.69
CA ARG A 13 11.14 24.54 -14.24
C ARG A 13 11.33 24.59 -15.74
N ASP A 14 11.98 23.56 -16.23
CA ASP A 14 12.25 23.24 -17.61
C ASP A 14 10.90 23.07 -18.33
N ASP A 15 10.45 24.19 -18.91
CA ASP A 15 9.22 24.38 -19.69
C ASP A 15 9.40 23.93 -21.16
N SER A 16 10.42 23.13 -21.44
CA SER A 16 10.67 22.55 -22.75
C SER A 16 9.78 21.32 -22.95
N GLY A 17 8.52 21.54 -23.34
CA GLY A 17 7.71 20.57 -24.10
C GLY A 17 7.57 19.15 -23.52
N ARG A 18 7.68 18.97 -22.20
CA ARG A 18 7.47 17.65 -21.59
C ARG A 18 5.97 17.33 -21.63
N LYS A 19 5.60 16.48 -22.58
CA LYS A 19 4.37 15.70 -22.54
C LYS A 19 4.36 14.97 -21.19
N PHE A 20 3.60 15.46 -20.22
CA PHE A 20 3.39 14.77 -18.94
C PHE A 20 2.63 13.47 -19.26
N LEU A 21 3.40 12.41 -19.52
CA LEU A 21 2.88 11.06 -19.65
C LEU A 21 2.72 10.54 -18.23
N THR A 22 1.53 10.72 -17.66
CA THR A 22 1.14 10.04 -16.43
C THR A 22 1.03 8.56 -16.76
N SER A 23 2.12 7.80 -16.59
CA SER A 23 2.16 6.38 -16.97
C SER A 23 1.47 5.45 -15.98
N LYS A 24 1.21 5.92 -14.76
CA LYS A 24 0.61 5.14 -13.66
C LYS A 24 -0.39 5.96 -12.88
N ILE A 25 -1.56 5.38 -12.61
CA ILE A 25 -2.65 5.95 -11.82
C ILE A 25 -2.90 5.03 -10.64
N LEU A 26 -2.93 5.57 -9.42
CA LEU A 26 -3.34 4.84 -8.22
C LEU A 26 -4.74 5.30 -7.79
N LEU A 27 -5.65 4.36 -7.64
CA LEU A 27 -7.01 4.60 -7.14
C LEU A 27 -7.21 3.88 -5.81
N SER A 28 -7.53 4.62 -4.76
CA SER A 28 -8.09 4.05 -3.54
C SER A 28 -9.53 3.60 -3.79
N HIS A 29 -9.83 2.34 -3.51
CA HIS A 29 -11.18 1.77 -3.63
C HIS A 29 -11.55 1.08 -2.31
N ASP A 30 -12.64 1.50 -1.70
CA ASP A 30 -13.10 1.04 -0.38
C ASP A 30 -14.40 0.20 -0.46
N GLY A 31 -14.88 -0.09 -1.66
CA GLY A 31 -16.14 -0.81 -1.88
C GLY A 31 -17.39 0.07 -1.81
N SER A 32 -17.25 1.37 -1.52
CA SER A 32 -18.39 2.30 -1.49
C SER A 32 -18.86 2.67 -2.90
N LYS A 33 -20.14 3.07 -3.03
CA LYS A 33 -20.69 3.61 -4.28
C LYS A 33 -19.88 4.80 -4.82
N MET A 34 -19.28 5.60 -3.94
CA MET A 34 -18.44 6.73 -4.34
C MET A 34 -17.13 6.25 -4.97
N SER A 35 -16.50 5.22 -4.40
CA SER A 35 -15.31 4.60 -4.98
C SER A 35 -15.56 3.94 -6.34
N ASP A 36 -16.77 3.42 -6.59
CA ASP A 36 -17.15 2.90 -7.91
C ASP A 36 -17.27 3.99 -8.98
N ILE A 37 -17.80 5.16 -8.61
CA ILE A 37 -17.83 6.33 -9.49
C ILE A 37 -16.39 6.78 -9.80
N ALA A 38 -15.54 6.83 -8.78
CA ALA A 38 -14.11 7.14 -8.95
C ALA A 38 -13.39 6.12 -9.85
N LEU A 39 -13.72 4.82 -9.73
CA LEU A 39 -13.22 3.77 -10.61
C LEU A 39 -13.63 3.98 -12.06
N GLY A 40 -14.87 4.42 -12.31
CA GLY A 40 -15.33 4.81 -13.64
C GLY A 40 -14.43 5.88 -14.26
N LYS A 41 -14.16 6.96 -13.53
CA LYS A 41 -13.29 8.05 -14.00
C LYS A 41 -11.82 7.67 -14.12
N ALA A 42 -11.30 6.87 -13.20
CA ALA A 42 -9.94 6.37 -13.29
C ALA A 42 -9.71 5.52 -14.55
N LYS A 43 -10.69 4.72 -14.96
CA LYS A 43 -10.65 3.97 -16.24
C LYS A 43 -10.63 4.89 -17.45
N GLU A 44 -11.42 5.97 -17.45
CA GLU A 44 -11.40 6.97 -18.53
C GLU A 44 -10.01 7.62 -18.65
N PHE A 45 -9.41 8.03 -17.54
CA PHE A 45 -8.06 8.61 -17.52
C PHE A 45 -6.98 7.62 -17.92
N ALA A 46 -7.06 6.38 -17.45
CA ALA A 46 -6.11 5.33 -17.83
C ALA A 46 -6.08 5.11 -19.35
N LYS A 47 -7.26 5.09 -19.99
CA LYS A 47 -7.36 5.00 -21.45
C LYS A 47 -6.81 6.24 -22.15
N ALA A 48 -7.19 7.44 -21.70
CA ALA A 48 -6.78 8.70 -22.31
C ALA A 48 -5.25 8.91 -22.24
N PHE A 49 -4.62 8.42 -21.18
CA PHE A 49 -3.18 8.59 -20.95
C PHE A 49 -2.35 7.36 -21.32
N ASN A 50 -2.98 6.27 -21.78
CA ASN A 50 -2.33 4.97 -21.96
C ASN A 50 -1.54 4.56 -20.70
N ALA A 51 -2.19 4.69 -19.54
CA ALA A 51 -1.60 4.52 -18.22
C ALA A 51 -2.05 3.21 -17.57
N GLU A 52 -1.18 2.62 -16.76
CA GLU A 52 -1.53 1.51 -15.88
C GLU A 52 -2.40 2.01 -14.71
N LEU A 53 -3.49 1.32 -14.40
CA LEU A 53 -4.37 1.63 -13.27
C LEU A 53 -4.16 0.62 -12.14
N TYR A 54 -3.69 1.10 -11.00
CA TYR A 54 -3.51 0.34 -9.76
C TYR A 54 -4.68 0.64 -8.82
N ILE A 55 -5.25 -0.41 -8.23
CA ILE A 55 -6.32 -0.28 -7.24
C ILE A 55 -5.76 -0.63 -5.86
N LEU A 56 -5.94 0.26 -4.90
CA LEU A 56 -5.53 0.10 -3.51
C LEU A 56 -6.78 -0.01 -2.64
N HIS A 57 -6.91 -1.12 -1.91
CA HIS A 57 -7.90 -1.28 -0.86
C HIS A 57 -7.19 -1.36 0.49
N VAL A 58 -7.63 -0.56 1.46
CA VAL A 58 -7.07 -0.57 2.82
C VAL A 58 -8.01 -1.40 3.68
N ILE A 59 -7.45 -2.44 4.32
CA ILE A 59 -8.14 -3.23 5.33
C ILE A 59 -7.67 -2.84 6.72
N GLU A 60 -8.57 -2.90 7.69
CA GLU A 60 -8.17 -2.76 9.09
C GLU A 60 -7.28 -3.93 9.49
N HIS A 61 -6.22 -3.62 10.25
CA HIS A 61 -5.41 -4.66 10.85
C HIS A 61 -6.18 -5.26 12.03
N VAL A 62 -6.82 -6.41 11.80
CA VAL A 62 -7.45 -7.20 12.86
C VAL A 62 -6.37 -8.09 13.49
N PRO A 63 -5.91 -7.80 14.73
CA PRO A 63 -4.95 -8.68 15.38
C PRO A 63 -5.62 -10.04 15.60
N ILE A 64 -5.03 -11.10 15.05
CA ILE A 64 -5.47 -12.46 15.32
C ILE A 64 -5.04 -12.77 16.77
N PRO A 65 -5.96 -13.11 17.69
CA PRO A 65 -5.59 -13.57 19.02
C PRO A 65 -4.58 -14.72 18.90
N ALA A 66 -3.55 -14.76 19.75
CA ALA A 66 -2.57 -15.85 19.73
C ALA A 66 -3.24 -17.23 19.86
N SER A 67 -4.37 -17.31 20.57
CA SER A 67 -5.21 -18.51 20.70
C SER A 67 -5.82 -18.99 19.38
N LEU A 68 -5.98 -18.12 18.38
CA LEU A 68 -6.51 -18.43 17.05
C LEU A 68 -5.41 -18.59 15.99
N SER A 69 -4.14 -18.43 16.38
CA SER A 69 -3.01 -18.68 15.49
C SER A 69 -2.73 -20.18 15.40
N LEU A 70 -2.80 -20.75 14.19
CA LEU A 70 -2.48 -22.15 13.95
C LEU A 70 -1.09 -22.49 14.52
N GLY A 71 -1.01 -23.53 15.36
CA GLY A 71 0.24 -23.96 16.00
C GLY A 71 0.47 -23.47 17.43
N ASN A 72 -0.45 -22.67 18.00
CA ASN A 72 -0.44 -22.33 19.43
C ASN A 72 -0.77 -23.53 20.35
N ASP A 73 -1.24 -24.65 19.77
CA ASP A 73 -1.61 -25.88 20.48
C ASP A 73 -0.40 -26.61 21.10
N ARG A 74 0.84 -26.24 20.74
CA ARG A 74 2.05 -26.89 21.23
C ARG A 74 2.12 -26.92 22.75
N GLN A 75 1.69 -25.85 23.42
CA GLN A 75 1.71 -25.78 24.88
C GLN A 75 0.67 -26.73 25.49
N TRP A 76 -0.56 -26.72 24.97
CA TRP A 76 -1.64 -27.61 25.43
C TRP A 76 -1.35 -29.09 25.15
N ILE A 77 -0.76 -29.42 23.99
CA ILE A 77 -0.31 -30.77 23.66
C ILE A 77 0.81 -31.22 24.60
N ALA A 78 1.79 -30.36 24.90
CA ALA A 78 2.87 -30.69 25.82
C ALA A 78 2.37 -30.93 27.25
N GLU A 79 1.39 -30.14 27.70
CA GLU A 79 0.78 -30.27 29.01
C GLU A 79 -0.08 -31.52 29.14
N ALA A 80 -0.90 -31.83 28.13
CA ALA A 80 -1.66 -33.07 28.05
C ALA A 80 -0.75 -34.33 28.05
N ARG A 81 0.39 -34.28 27.35
CA ARG A 81 1.38 -35.38 27.40
C ARG A 81 1.97 -35.57 28.79
N ARG A 82 2.23 -34.49 29.54
CA ARG A 82 2.74 -34.58 30.93
C ARG A 82 1.70 -35.12 31.90
N SER A 83 0.42 -34.79 31.74
CA SER A 83 -0.65 -35.28 32.62
C SER A 83 -0.92 -36.77 32.44
N ILE A 84 -0.84 -37.27 31.19
CA ILE A 84 -0.95 -38.70 30.89
C ILE A 84 0.22 -39.49 31.48
N ALA A 85 1.45 -38.95 31.40
CA ALA A 85 2.66 -39.63 31.90
C ALA A 85 2.81 -39.63 33.43
N LYS A 86 2.01 -38.84 34.16
CA LYS A 86 2.02 -38.76 35.64
C LYS A 86 1.04 -39.71 36.32
N LYS A 87 0.25 -40.46 35.56
CA LYS A 87 -0.72 -41.45 36.05
C LYS A 87 -0.21 -42.85 35.75
#